data_AF-A0A433TTT0-F1
#
_entry.id   AF-A0A433TTT0-F1
#
_cell.length_a   1.000
_cell.length_b   1.000
_cell.length_c   1.000
_cell.angle_alpha   90.00
_cell.angle_beta   90.00
_cell.angle_gamma   90.00
#
_symmetry.space_group_name_H-M   'P 1'
#
loop_
_entity.id
_entity.type
_entity.pdbx_description
1 polymer ?
#
loop_
_entity_poly.entity_id
_entity_poly.type
_entity_poly.pdbx_seq_one_letter_code
_entity_poly.pdbx_strand_id
1 'polypeptide(L)'
;MPYIIISIQVRLDVGPTFVGDEWSDPELMEFLNASLIKQLGNNYAQYKTDLPPRQVMDRLETKGFKLVAMTGVGQTCIWTMHKEASACSEDFDSSSKCMDISSINELGSISNTVSSDAKSRNSVEERKE
;
A
#
# COMPACT_ATOMS: atom_id res chain seq x y z
N MET A 1 7.78 8.05 12.16
CA MET A 1 8.93 7.11 12.10
C MET A 1 8.89 6.37 10.76
N PRO A 2 9.74 6.73 9.77
CA PRO A 2 9.67 6.17 8.41
C PRO A 2 10.29 4.78 8.29
N TYR A 3 11.30 4.47 9.11
CA TYR A 3 11.94 3.15 9.15
C TYR A 3 11.55 2.42 10.42
N ILE A 4 11.38 1.11 10.31
CA ILE A 4 11.20 0.21 11.44
C ILE A 4 12.08 -1.01 11.24
N ILE A 5 12.68 -1.48 12.33
CA ILE A 5 13.51 -2.67 12.35
C ILE A 5 12.83 -3.67 13.27
N ILE A 6 12.44 -4.81 12.69
CA ILE A 6 11.86 -5.91 13.45
C ILE A 6 12.87 -7.05 13.51
N SER A 7 12.89 -7.77 14.63
CA SER A 7 13.79 -8.91 14.80
C SER A 7 13.18 -10.05 15.58
N ILE A 8 13.64 -11.26 15.32
CA ILE A 8 13.28 -12.46 16.06
C ILE A 8 14.52 -13.31 16.28
N GLN A 9 14.49 -14.14 17.33
CA GLN A 9 15.55 -15.09 17.63
C GLN A 9 15.08 -16.53 17.46
N VAL A 10 16.01 -17.38 17.02
CA VAL A 10 15.90 -18.86 16.98
C VAL A 10 14.93 -19.41 15.95
N ARG A 11 13.64 -19.08 16.04
CA ARG A 11 12.57 -19.66 15.21
C ARG A 11 11.71 -18.58 14.58
N LEU A 12 11.32 -18.79 13.32
CA LEU A 12 10.55 -17.81 12.53
C LEU A 12 9.04 -18.05 12.59
N ASP A 13 8.62 -19.24 12.99
CA ASP A 13 7.24 -19.72 12.99
C ASP A 13 6.49 -19.35 14.28
N VAL A 14 7.19 -19.06 15.36
CA VAL A 14 6.62 -18.72 16.68
C VAL A 14 7.29 -17.45 17.19
N GLY A 15 6.52 -16.56 17.82
CA GLY A 15 7.07 -15.40 18.51
C GLY A 15 7.98 -15.78 19.69
N PRO A 16 8.67 -14.79 20.29
CA PRO A 16 8.32 -13.38 20.20
C PRO A 16 9.12 -12.58 19.18
N THR A 17 8.47 -11.57 18.59
CA THR A 17 9.10 -10.61 17.68
C THR A 17 9.36 -9.30 18.42
N PHE A 18 10.57 -8.78 18.34
CA PHE A 18 10.92 -7.43 18.79
C PHE A 18 10.64 -6.44 17.66
N VAL A 19 9.87 -5.41 17.95
CA VAL A 19 9.29 -4.52 16.93
C VAL A 19 9.69 -3.05 17.07
N GLY A 20 10.38 -2.69 18.15
CA GLY A 20 10.80 -1.31 18.38
C GLY A 20 11.63 -1.14 19.65
N ASP A 21 12.14 0.07 19.80
CA ASP A 21 12.86 0.58 20.97
C ASP A 21 11.96 1.50 21.82
N GLU A 22 12.51 2.08 22.88
CA GLU A 22 11.78 2.97 23.79
C GLU A 22 11.28 4.28 23.16
N TRP A 23 11.77 4.67 21.99
CA TRP A 23 11.34 5.88 21.26
C TRP A 23 10.45 5.57 20.07
N SER A 24 10.06 4.32 19.92
CA SER A 24 9.14 3.89 18.87
C SER A 24 7.75 4.46 19.07
N ASP A 25 7.06 4.71 17.96
CA ASP A 25 5.72 5.32 17.94
C ASP A 25 4.73 4.47 18.78
N PRO A 26 4.22 4.97 19.92
CA PRO A 26 3.37 4.19 20.82
C PRO A 26 2.09 3.69 20.15
N GLU A 27 1.50 4.47 19.24
CA GLU A 27 0.27 4.09 18.54
C GLU A 27 0.52 2.89 17.60
N LEU A 28 1.67 2.91 16.91
CA LEU A 28 2.10 1.80 16.07
C LEU A 28 2.38 0.55 16.91
N MET A 29 3.02 0.70 18.07
CA MET A 29 3.33 -0.42 18.97
C MET A 29 2.07 -1.03 19.57
N GLU A 30 1.08 -0.23 19.94
CA GLU A 30 -0.23 -0.70 20.39
C GLU A 30 -0.95 -1.49 19.28
N PHE A 31 -0.94 -1.00 18.04
CA PHE A 31 -1.52 -1.71 16.89
C PHE A 31 -0.87 -3.09 16.63
N LEU A 32 0.43 -3.23 16.92
CA LEU A 32 1.16 -4.49 16.83
C LEU A 32 0.96 -5.41 18.05
N ASN A 33 0.10 -5.03 19.01
CA ASN A 33 -0.07 -5.68 20.30
C ASN A 33 1.28 -5.87 21.02
N ALA A 34 2.15 -4.87 20.95
CA ALA A 34 3.47 -4.94 21.54
C ALA A 34 3.47 -4.35 22.96
N SER A 35 4.25 -4.96 23.84
CA SER A 35 4.46 -4.49 25.21
C SER A 35 5.92 -4.04 25.38
N LEU A 36 6.13 -2.91 26.06
CA LEU A 36 7.46 -2.42 26.38
C LEU A 36 8.05 -3.27 27.51
N ILE A 37 9.19 -3.91 27.25
CA ILE A 37 9.91 -4.73 28.21
C ILE A 37 11.33 -4.23 28.41
N LYS A 38 11.84 -4.35 29.64
CA LYS A 38 13.24 -4.12 29.97
C LYS A 38 13.83 -5.42 30.50
N GLN A 39 14.68 -6.06 29.70
CA GLN A 39 15.38 -7.27 30.13
C GLN A 39 16.40 -6.93 31.22
N LEU A 40 16.55 -7.83 32.18
CA LEU A 40 17.52 -7.66 33.27
C LEU A 40 18.94 -7.55 32.68
N GLY A 41 19.66 -6.51 33.07
CA GLY A 41 21.02 -6.23 32.58
C GLY A 41 21.07 -5.27 31.38
N ASN A 42 19.94 -4.98 30.73
CA ASN A 42 19.90 -3.99 29.66
C ASN A 42 19.61 -2.59 30.21
N ASN A 43 20.28 -1.59 29.65
CA ASN A 43 20.04 -0.19 30.00
C ASN A 43 18.87 0.42 29.22
N TYR A 44 18.39 -0.25 28.18
CA TYR A 44 17.32 0.18 27.28
C TYR A 44 16.07 -0.69 27.44
N ALA A 45 14.91 -0.16 27.04
CA ALA A 45 13.68 -0.94 26.87
C ALA A 45 13.38 -1.22 25.39
N GLN A 46 12.64 -2.29 25.11
CA GLN A 46 12.27 -2.72 23.76
C GLN A 46 10.81 -3.17 23.72
N TYR A 47 10.14 -2.92 22.61
CA TYR A 47 8.81 -3.44 22.35
C TYR A 47 8.88 -4.87 21.85
N LYS A 48 8.11 -5.74 22.51
CA LYS A 48 7.98 -7.17 22.19
C LYS A 48 6.52 -7.49 21.91
N THR A 49 6.25 -8.24 20.84
CA THR A 49 4.95 -8.86 20.55
C THR A 49 5.10 -10.38 20.52
N ASP A 50 4.05 -11.12 20.90
CA ASP A 50 4.05 -12.58 20.84
C ASP A 50 3.72 -13.12 19.42
N LEU A 51 3.40 -12.22 18.49
CA LEU A 51 3.15 -12.56 17.09
C LEU A 51 4.45 -13.00 16.39
N PRO A 52 4.39 -13.97 15.46
CA PRO A 52 5.53 -14.30 14.60
C PRO A 52 5.80 -13.17 13.58
N PRO A 53 7.04 -13.06 13.06
CA PRO A 53 7.46 -11.95 12.19
C PRO A 53 6.60 -11.85 10.93
N ARG A 54 6.10 -12.97 10.40
CA ARG A 54 5.17 -12.98 9.26
C ARG A 54 3.92 -12.14 9.55
N GLN A 55 3.27 -12.36 10.70
CA GLN A 55 2.06 -11.61 11.06
C GLN A 55 2.36 -10.14 11.38
N VAL A 56 3.53 -9.85 11.94
CA VAL A 56 3.98 -8.47 12.19
C VAL A 56 4.16 -7.73 10.87
N MET A 57 4.83 -8.34 9.88
CA MET A 57 5.01 -7.76 8.56
C MET A 57 3.69 -7.55 7.83
N ASP A 58 2.76 -8.52 7.88
CA ASP A 58 1.40 -8.36 7.31
C ASP A 58 0.70 -7.11 7.88
N ARG A 59 0.77 -6.90 9.21
CA ARG A 59 0.20 -5.72 9.87
C ARG A 59 0.91 -4.43 9.46
N LEU A 60 2.24 -4.44 9.40
CA LEU A 60 3.01 -3.28 8.97
C LEU A 60 2.71 -2.90 7.51
N GLU A 61 2.48 -3.88 6.64
CA GLU A 61 2.06 -3.64 5.26
C GLU A 61 0.72 -2.88 5.20
N THR A 62 -0.25 -3.20 6.06
CA THR A 62 -1.51 -2.42 6.13
C THR A 62 -1.33 -0.96 6.54
N LYS A 63 -0.22 -0.63 7.23
CA LYS A 63 0.15 0.74 7.61
C LYS A 63 1.00 1.45 6.55
N GLY A 64 1.30 0.78 5.43
CA GLY A 64 2.06 1.30 4.30
C GLY A 64 3.56 1.08 4.38
N PHE A 65 4.04 0.18 5.25
CA PHE A 65 5.46 -0.19 5.28
C PHE A 65 5.76 -1.25 4.23
N LYS A 66 6.87 -1.08 3.51
CA LYS A 66 7.41 -2.05 2.55
C LYS A 66 8.69 -2.65 3.09
N LEU A 67 8.94 -3.93 2.81
CA LEU A 67 10.20 -4.58 3.14
C LEU A 67 11.32 -4.01 2.27
N VAL A 68 12.42 -3.57 2.89
CA VAL A 68 13.61 -3.06 2.20
C VAL A 68 14.70 -4.12 2.17
N ALA A 69 14.98 -4.72 3.33
CA ALA A 69 16.06 -5.69 3.47
C ALA A 69 15.76 -6.69 4.58
N MET A 70 16.35 -7.87 4.45
CA MET A 70 16.38 -8.90 5.48
C MET A 70 17.82 -9.37 5.67
N THR A 71 18.24 -9.57 6.93
CA THR A 71 19.55 -10.14 7.24
C THR A 71 19.47 -11.09 8.43
N GLY A 72 20.40 -12.04 8.49
CA GLY A 72 20.58 -12.95 9.62
C GLY A 72 21.91 -12.66 10.32
N VAL A 73 21.88 -12.52 11.65
CA VAL A 73 23.05 -12.29 12.49
C VAL A 73 23.03 -13.30 13.63
N GLY A 74 23.85 -14.35 13.53
CA GLY A 74 23.86 -15.45 14.49
C GLY A 74 22.53 -16.19 14.48
N GLN A 75 21.82 -16.17 15.61
CA GLN A 75 20.47 -16.75 15.74
C GLN A 75 19.35 -15.74 15.54
N THR A 76 19.68 -14.49 15.21
CA THR A 76 18.72 -13.40 15.06
C THR A 76 18.45 -13.15 13.58
N CYS A 77 17.18 -13.10 13.20
CA CYS A 77 16.75 -12.58 11.90
C CYS A 77 16.21 -11.17 12.07
N ILE A 78 16.57 -10.29 11.14
CA ILE A 78 16.25 -8.87 11.17
C ILE A 78 15.62 -8.48 9.83
N TRP A 79 14.53 -7.72 9.88
CA TRP A 79 13.92 -7.10 8.71
C TRP A 79 13.86 -5.60 8.89
N THR A 80 14.29 -4.88 7.87
CA THR A 80 14.16 -3.43 7.77
C THR A 80 13.00 -3.13 6.84
N MET A 81 12.00 -2.42 7.37
CA MET A 81 10.86 -1.95 6.59
C MET A 81 10.86 -0.42 6.55
N HIS A 82 10.33 0.12 5.46
CA HIS A 82 10.26 1.55 5.20
C HIS A 82 8.87 1.94 4.76
N LYS A 83 8.36 3.03 5.33
CA LYS A 83 7.18 3.74 4.88
C LYS A 83 7.64 5.02 4.21
N GLU A 84 7.33 5.15 2.92
CA GLU A 84 7.54 6.39 2.19
C GLU A 84 6.80 7.51 2.92
N ALA A 85 7.51 8.62 3.17
CA ALA A 85 6.84 9.85 3.57
C ALA A 85 5.93 10.19 2.39
N SER A 86 4.61 10.05 2.58
CA SER A 86 3.66 10.63 1.67
C SER A 86 4.04 12.10 1.54
N ALA A 87 4.59 12.50 0.39
CA ALA A 87 4.54 13.89 0.00
C ALA A 87 3.08 14.29 0.19
N CYS A 88 2.80 15.37 0.92
CA CYS A 88 1.45 15.87 1.07
C CYS A 88 0.82 16.00 -0.33
N SER A 89 0.00 15.02 -0.74
CA SER A 89 -1.10 15.31 -1.64
C SER A 89 -2.15 15.93 -0.74
N GLU A 90 -2.14 17.26 -0.68
CA GLU A 90 -3.36 17.99 -0.38
C GLU A 90 -4.35 17.64 -1.49
N ASP A 91 -5.09 16.55 -1.30
CA ASP A 91 -6.22 16.21 -2.14
C ASP A 91 -7.28 17.27 -1.87
N PHE A 92 -7.27 18.29 -2.71
CA PHE A 92 -8.30 19.32 -2.79
C PHE A 92 -9.64 18.62 -3.01
N ASP A 93 -10.50 18.67 -2.00
CA ASP A 93 -11.88 18.20 -2.06
C ASP A 93 -12.60 18.88 -3.23
N SER A 94 -12.79 18.12 -4.31
CA SER A 94 -13.61 18.49 -5.47
C SER A 94 -14.67 17.41 -5.68
N SER A 95 -15.54 17.22 -4.70
CA SER A 95 -16.81 16.52 -4.93
C SER A 95 -18.01 17.28 -4.37
N SER A 96 -18.10 18.58 -4.68
CA SER A 96 -19.38 19.29 -4.68
C SER A 96 -19.90 19.50 -6.10
N LYS A 97 -20.90 18.69 -6.45
CA LYS A 97 -21.95 18.87 -7.47
C LYS A 97 -21.53 19.30 -8.88
N CYS A 98 -21.62 18.35 -9.82
CA CYS A 98 -22.11 18.66 -11.16
C CYS A 98 -23.39 17.88 -11.40
N MET A 99 -24.47 18.61 -11.64
CA MET A 99 -25.78 18.11 -12.04
C MET A 99 -25.68 17.47 -13.43
N ASP A 100 -26.46 16.41 -13.63
CA ASP A 100 -26.61 15.71 -14.90
C ASP A 100 -27.02 16.64 -16.04
N ILE A 101 -26.24 16.64 -17.12
CA ILE A 101 -26.60 17.25 -18.41
C ILE A 101 -27.29 16.18 -19.25
N SER A 102 -28.53 15.85 -18.90
CA SER A 102 -29.40 14.99 -19.72
C SER A 102 -30.74 15.64 -20.08
N SER A 103 -30.86 16.96 -19.94
CA SER A 103 -32.13 17.69 -20.21
C SER A 103 -31.99 18.81 -21.24
N ILE A 104 -30.96 18.79 -22.10
CA ILE A 104 -30.82 19.76 -23.19
C ILE A 104 -30.69 19.00 -24.50
N ASN A 105 -31.83 18.56 -25.04
CA ASN A 105 -32.05 18.30 -26.47
C ASN A 105 -33.55 17.97 -26.72
N GLU A 106 -34.43 18.91 -26.41
CA GLU A 106 -35.70 19.03 -27.12
C GLU A 106 -35.79 20.47 -27.63
N LEU A 107 -35.66 20.63 -28.94
CA LEU A 107 -36.31 21.62 -29.82
C LEU A 107 -35.48 21.76 -31.10
N GLY A 108 -36.12 21.50 -32.25
CA GLY A 108 -35.71 22.13 -33.51
C GLY A 108 -35.45 21.20 -34.67
N SER A 109 -36.53 20.66 -35.23
CA SER A 109 -36.60 20.07 -36.57
C SER A 109 -36.05 21.01 -37.64
N ILE A 110 -35.06 20.60 -38.44
CA ILE A 110 -34.95 21.03 -39.85
C ILE A 110 -34.43 19.86 -40.70
N SER A 111 -35.31 19.41 -41.58
CA SER A 111 -35.11 18.45 -42.67
C SER A 111 -34.09 18.99 -43.69
N ASN A 112 -33.25 18.11 -44.25
CA ASN A 112 -32.77 18.25 -45.63
C ASN A 112 -32.44 16.87 -46.22
N THR A 113 -33.26 16.48 -47.19
CA THR A 113 -33.11 15.39 -48.16
C THR A 113 -32.19 15.78 -49.31
N VAL A 114 -31.23 14.91 -49.71
CA VAL A 114 -30.76 14.57 -51.10
C VAL A 114 -29.78 13.38 -50.92
N SER A 115 -30.14 12.14 -51.25
CA SER A 115 -30.05 11.38 -52.52
C SER A 115 -28.65 10.93 -52.96
N SER A 116 -28.56 9.59 -53.14
CA SER A 116 -27.81 8.79 -54.13
C SER A 116 -26.28 8.93 -54.25
N ASP A 117 -25.53 7.87 -53.94
CA ASP A 117 -25.14 6.89 -54.97
C ASP A 117 -24.33 5.70 -54.40
N ALA A 118 -24.55 4.54 -55.02
CA ALA A 118 -23.93 3.26 -54.74
C ALA A 118 -22.58 3.10 -55.46
N LYS A 119 -21.59 2.41 -54.84
CA LYS A 119 -20.89 1.25 -55.43
C LYS A 119 -19.68 0.72 -54.62
N SER A 120 -19.81 -0.56 -54.24
CA SER A 120 -18.92 -1.68 -54.57
C SER A 120 -17.51 -1.83 -53.96
N ARG A 121 -17.36 -3.02 -53.33
CA ARG A 121 -16.37 -4.11 -53.59
C ARG A 121 -14.96 -4.05 -52.94
N ASN A 122 -14.81 -4.96 -51.97
CA ASN A 122 -13.94 -6.16 -51.91
C ASN A 122 -12.38 -6.09 -51.88
N SER A 123 -11.89 -7.05 -51.08
CA SER A 123 -10.61 -7.80 -51.09
C SER A 123 -9.34 -7.06 -50.66
N VAL A 124 -8.72 -7.44 -49.52
CA VAL A 124 -7.76 -8.56 -49.35
C VAL A 124 -6.44 -8.28 -50.08
N GLU A 125 -5.37 -8.01 -49.33
CA GLU A 125 -4.07 -8.64 -49.61
C GLU A 125 -3.19 -8.65 -48.35
N GLU A 126 -3.01 -9.85 -47.82
CA GLU A 126 -2.06 -10.24 -46.79
C GLU A 126 -0.80 -10.76 -47.52
N ARG A 127 0.37 -10.17 -47.26
CA ARG A 127 1.69 -10.69 -47.66
C ARG A 127 2.67 -10.43 -46.51
N LYS A 128 3.17 -11.51 -45.88
CA LYS A 128 4.55 -12.05 -45.96
C LYS A 128 5.59 -11.06 -45.39
N GLU A 129 6.44 -11.42 -44.44
CA GLU A 129 7.13 -12.70 -44.16
C GLU A 129 7.13 -13.09 -42.68
#